data_AF-A0A7J7R514-F1
#
_entry.id   AF-A0A7J7R514-F1
#
_cell.length_a   1.000
_cell.length_b   1.000
_cell.length_c   1.000
_cell.angle_alpha   90.00
_cell.angle_beta   90.00
_cell.angle_gamma   90.00
#
_symmetry.space_group_name_H-M   'P 1'
#
loop_
_entity.id
_entity.type
_entity.pdbx_description
1 polymer ?
#
loop_
_entity_poly.entity_id
_entity_poly.type
_entity_poly.pdbx_seq_one_letter_code
_entity_poly.pdbx_strand_id
1 'polypeptide(L)'
;MHSGRAFLSLQRKDKVAGNPCPICRDHKLHVDFRNVKLLQQFVCAHTGIIFHAPYTGVCMKQHKKLTQAIQKARDHGLLSYHIPQVEPRDLDFSNSHGAVNATPPAPTLVSGDPWYPWYSWKQPPERELSRLRRLYHGHLLEESGPPPESMPEAALAAGADTSSEPL
;
A
#
# COMPACT_ATOMS: atom_id res chain seq x y z
N MET A 1 -1.86 29.99 -26.81
CA MET A 1 -2.74 28.98 -26.20
C MET A 1 -3.06 29.41 -24.78
N HIS A 2 -4.23 30.01 -24.55
CA HIS A 2 -4.61 30.45 -23.20
C HIS A 2 -4.93 29.24 -22.35
N SER A 3 -3.97 28.81 -21.53
CA SER A 3 -4.17 27.78 -20.49
C SER A 3 -4.99 28.40 -19.35
N GLY A 4 -6.28 28.62 -19.59
CA GLY A 4 -7.21 29.05 -18.56
C GLY A 4 -7.39 27.93 -17.55
N ARG A 5 -6.86 28.09 -16.33
CA ARG A 5 -7.13 27.15 -15.24
C ARG A 5 -8.62 27.17 -14.92
N ALA A 6 -9.27 26.00 -14.97
CA ALA A 6 -10.66 25.87 -14.55
C ALA A 6 -10.80 26.11 -13.04
N PHE A 7 -11.97 26.59 -12.62
CA PHE A 7 -12.26 26.86 -11.21
C PHE A 7 -12.11 25.61 -10.34
N LEU A 8 -11.57 25.78 -9.12
CA LEU A 8 -11.29 24.67 -8.21
C LEU A 8 -12.56 23.93 -7.76
N SER A 9 -13.57 24.69 -7.30
CA SER A 9 -14.89 24.18 -6.91
C SER A 9 -15.93 25.29 -7.10
N LEU A 10 -17.06 24.95 -7.70
CA LEU A 10 -18.20 25.87 -7.90
C LEU A 10 -19.33 25.67 -6.89
N GLN A 11 -19.18 24.72 -5.97
CA GLN A 11 -20.01 24.58 -4.78
C GLN A 11 -19.11 24.73 -3.55
N ARG A 12 -19.44 25.68 -2.69
CA ARG A 12 -18.75 25.93 -1.42
C ARG A 12 -19.77 25.85 -0.30
N LYS A 13 -19.62 24.84 0.58
CA LYS A 13 -20.66 24.46 1.55
C LYS A 13 -21.98 24.22 0.81
N ASP A 14 -23.03 24.96 1.13
CA ASP A 14 -24.37 24.82 0.55
C ASP A 14 -24.70 25.87 -0.52
N LYS A 15 -23.73 26.73 -0.89
CA LYS A 15 -23.92 27.76 -1.91
C LYS A 15 -23.28 27.35 -3.23
N VAL A 16 -24.10 27.39 -4.28
CA VAL A 16 -23.69 27.17 -5.68
C VAL A 16 -23.31 28.53 -6.29
N ALA A 17 -22.18 28.61 -6.99
CA ALA A 17 -21.75 29.82 -7.68
C ALA A 17 -22.72 30.20 -8.82
N GLY A 18 -22.79 31.48 -9.19
CA GLY A 18 -23.76 31.97 -10.18
C GLY A 18 -23.69 31.32 -11.56
N ASN A 19 -22.51 30.84 -11.98
CA ASN A 19 -22.33 30.02 -13.17
C ASN A 19 -21.77 28.63 -12.78
N PRO A 20 -22.63 27.68 -12.37
CA PRO A 20 -22.19 26.35 -11.97
C PRO A 20 -21.78 25.47 -13.15
N CYS A 21 -20.91 24.49 -12.89
CA CYS A 21 -20.54 23.50 -13.90
C CYS A 21 -21.74 22.64 -14.31
N PRO A 22 -21.73 22.00 -15.50
CA PRO A 22 -22.83 21.13 -15.96
C PRO A 22 -23.23 20.04 -14.94
N ILE A 23 -22.26 19.52 -14.19
CA ILE A 23 -22.46 18.53 -13.12
C ILE A 23 -22.93 19.17 -11.81
N CYS A 24 -22.45 20.38 -11.51
CA CYS A 24 -22.71 21.07 -10.26
C CYS A 24 -24.10 21.72 -10.24
N ARG A 25 -24.67 21.99 -11.43
CA ARG A 25 -25.98 22.63 -11.61
C ARG A 25 -27.14 21.70 -11.28
N ASP A 26 -26.99 20.40 -11.55
CA ASP A 26 -28.03 19.40 -11.33
C ASP A 26 -27.64 18.44 -10.21
N HIS A 27 -28.35 18.53 -9.07
CA HIS A 27 -28.13 17.68 -7.91
C HIS A 27 -28.53 16.20 -8.13
N LYS A 28 -29.33 15.90 -9.16
CA LYS A 28 -29.70 14.52 -9.48
C LYS A 28 -28.57 13.79 -10.20
N LEU A 29 -27.62 14.54 -10.75
CA LEU A 29 -26.50 13.99 -11.50
C LEU A 29 -25.38 13.52 -10.58
N HIS A 30 -25.39 12.23 -10.27
CA HIS A 30 -24.38 11.59 -9.42
C HIS A 30 -23.26 10.98 -10.28
N VAL A 31 -22.03 11.42 -10.03
CA VAL A 31 -20.82 10.91 -10.69
C VAL A 31 -20.42 9.59 -10.04
N ASP A 32 -20.95 8.50 -10.59
CA ASP A 32 -20.65 7.12 -10.20
C ASP A 32 -19.99 6.34 -11.34
N PHE A 33 -19.15 5.37 -10.99
CA PHE A 33 -18.52 4.45 -11.96
C PHE A 33 -19.53 3.55 -12.71
N ARG A 34 -20.73 3.36 -12.15
CA ARG A 34 -21.82 2.57 -12.75
C ARG A 34 -22.52 3.31 -13.90
N ASN A 35 -22.48 4.63 -13.90
CA ASN A 35 -23.21 5.47 -14.85
C ASN A 35 -22.41 5.65 -16.15
N VAL A 36 -22.19 4.57 -16.90
CA VAL A 36 -21.35 4.56 -18.11
C VAL A 36 -21.80 5.62 -19.14
N LYS A 37 -23.12 5.77 -19.34
CA LYS A 37 -23.70 6.75 -20.27
C LYS A 37 -23.29 8.20 -19.95
N LEU A 38 -23.16 8.54 -18.66
CA LEU A 38 -22.69 9.85 -18.23
C LEU A 38 -21.19 9.99 -18.47
N LEU A 39 -20.41 8.99 -18.04
CA LEU A 39 -18.95 9.02 -18.13
C LEU A 39 -18.46 9.09 -19.58
N GLN A 40 -19.15 8.41 -20.49
CA GLN A 40 -18.80 8.36 -21.91
C GLN A 40 -18.86 9.74 -22.58
N GLN A 41 -19.68 10.68 -22.08
CA GLN A 41 -19.74 12.06 -22.59
C GLN A 41 -18.47 12.86 -22.31
N PHE A 42 -17.72 12.48 -21.26
CA PHE A 42 -16.47 13.14 -20.85
C PHE A 42 -15.22 12.47 -21.44
N VAL A 43 -15.40 11.48 -22.32
CA VAL A 43 -14.33 10.73 -22.97
C VAL A 43 -14.49 10.85 -24.49
N CYS A 44 -13.39 11.04 -25.21
CA CYS A 44 -13.42 11.03 -26.67
C CYS A 44 -13.72 9.61 -27.17
N ALA A 45 -14.78 9.47 -27.99
CA ALA A 45 -15.20 8.16 -28.52
C ALA A 45 -14.15 7.50 -29.44
N HIS A 46 -13.24 8.29 -30.03
CA HIS A 46 -12.28 7.80 -31.02
C HIS A 46 -10.91 7.51 -30.37
N THR A 47 -10.44 8.39 -29.49
CA THR A 47 -9.12 8.25 -28.84
C THR A 47 -9.18 7.60 -27.46
N GLY A 48 -10.35 7.54 -26.82
CA GLY A 48 -10.48 7.05 -25.44
C GLY A 48 -9.84 7.98 -24.40
N ILE A 49 -9.44 9.19 -24.76
CA ILE A 49 -8.82 10.17 -23.87
C ILE A 49 -9.91 10.96 -23.12
N ILE A 50 -9.71 11.19 -21.83
CA ILE A 50 -10.60 12.01 -20.98
C ILE A 50 -10.39 13.48 -21.33
N PHE A 51 -11.47 14.22 -21.60
CA PHE A 51 -11.36 15.64 -21.91
C PHE A 51 -10.90 16.46 -20.69
N HIS A 52 -10.05 17.46 -20.94
CA HIS A 52 -9.61 18.38 -19.90
C HIS A 52 -10.76 19.24 -19.38
N ALA A 53 -10.70 19.63 -18.11
CA ALA A 53 -11.77 20.41 -17.50
C ALA A 53 -12.08 21.78 -18.16
N PRO A 54 -11.12 22.56 -18.70
CA PRO A 54 -11.46 23.77 -19.46
C PRO A 54 -12.24 23.47 -20.74
N TYR A 55 -12.05 22.29 -21.34
CA TYR A 55 -12.78 21.85 -22.53
C TYR A 55 -14.22 21.48 -22.18
N THR A 56 -14.45 20.79 -21.06
CA THR A 56 -15.79 20.34 -20.64
C THR A 56 -16.54 21.36 -19.77
N GLY A 57 -15.88 22.42 -19.32
CA GLY A 57 -16.44 23.43 -18.42
C GLY A 57 -16.73 22.92 -17.00
N VAL A 58 -16.08 21.83 -16.56
CA VAL A 58 -16.28 21.28 -15.21
C VAL A 58 -15.26 21.82 -14.21
N CYS A 59 -15.67 21.99 -12.94
CA CYS A 59 -14.72 22.40 -11.90
C CYS A 59 -13.71 21.29 -11.59
N MET A 60 -12.52 21.65 -11.09
CA MET A 60 -11.45 20.70 -10.78
C MET A 60 -11.89 19.59 -9.81
N LYS A 61 -12.71 19.95 -8.80
CA LYS A 61 -13.28 18.98 -7.85
C LYS A 61 -14.07 17.88 -8.56
N GLN A 62 -14.94 18.25 -9.50
CA GLN A 62 -15.73 17.28 -10.25
C GLN A 62 -14.90 16.57 -11.32
N HIS A 63 -13.94 17.26 -11.95
CA HIS A 63 -13.00 16.63 -12.88
C HIS A 63 -12.22 15.49 -12.20
N LYS A 64 -11.69 15.72 -10.99
CA LYS A 64 -10.98 14.67 -10.23
C LYS A 64 -11.90 13.47 -9.92
N LYS A 65 -13.16 13.72 -9.54
CA LYS A 65 -14.16 12.68 -9.31
C LYS A 65 -14.50 11.91 -10.59
N LEU A 66 -14.66 12.59 -11.72
CA LEU A 66 -14.89 11.99 -13.03
C LEU A 66 -13.71 11.09 -13.41
N THR A 67 -12.47 11.57 -13.30
CA THR A 67 -11.28 10.77 -13.64
C THR A 67 -11.20 9.50 -12.78
N GLN A 68 -11.47 9.61 -11.48
CA GLN A 68 -11.53 8.44 -10.59
C GLN A 68 -12.68 7.48 -10.96
N ALA A 69 -13.86 8.00 -11.26
CA ALA A 69 -15.01 7.19 -11.66
C ALA A 69 -14.80 6.50 -13.01
N ILE A 70 -14.19 7.18 -13.99
CA ILE A 70 -13.83 6.62 -15.29
C ILE A 70 -12.77 5.53 -15.12
N GLN A 71 -11.71 5.78 -14.34
CA GLN A 71 -10.69 4.77 -14.09
C GLN A 71 -11.30 3.54 -13.41
N LYS A 72 -12.09 3.75 -12.35
CA LYS A 72 -12.81 2.67 -11.68
C LYS A 72 -13.75 1.92 -12.64
N ALA A 73 -14.47 2.62 -13.53
CA ALA A 73 -15.32 1.97 -14.53
C ALA A 73 -14.54 1.11 -15.53
N ARG A 74 -13.31 1.51 -15.89
CA ARG A 74 -12.39 0.71 -16.72
C ARG A 74 -11.89 -0.51 -15.98
N ASP A 75 -11.48 -0.34 -14.72
CA ASP A 75 -10.99 -1.43 -13.87
C ASP A 75 -12.08 -2.50 -13.62
N HIS A 76 -13.34 -2.07 -13.50
CA HIS A 76 -14.50 -2.97 -13.39
C HIS A 76 -15.02 -3.50 -14.74
N GLY A 77 -14.42 -3.12 -15.88
CA GLY A 77 -14.85 -3.56 -17.21
C GLY A 77 -16.19 -2.98 -17.70
N LEU A 78 -16.73 -1.94 -17.04
CA LEU A 78 -17.98 -1.29 -17.44
C LEU A 78 -17.79 -0.31 -18.61
N LEU A 79 -16.60 0.27 -18.74
CA LEU A 79 -16.26 1.24 -19.78
C LEU A 79 -15.18 0.67 -20.67
N SER A 80 -15.51 0.45 -21.95
CA SER A 80 -14.58 -0.06 -22.96
C SER A 80 -13.45 0.94 -23.25
N TYR A 81 -12.22 0.46 -23.32
CA TYR A 81 -11.06 1.23 -23.75
C TYR A 81 -10.11 0.32 -24.53
N HIS A 82 -9.22 0.92 -25.30
CA HIS A 82 -8.23 0.17 -26.06
C HIS A 82 -7.16 -0.41 -25.13
N ILE A 83 -7.04 -1.74 -25.11
CA ILE A 83 -5.99 -2.46 -24.41
C ILE A 83 -5.04 -3.02 -25.47
N PRO A 84 -3.79 -2.53 -25.58
CA PRO A 84 -2.84 -3.06 -26.54
C PRO A 84 -2.48 -4.50 -26.17
N GLN A 85 -2.22 -5.32 -27.18
CA GLN A 85 -1.51 -6.58 -26.99
C GLN A 85 -0.06 -6.25 -26.66
N VAL A 86 0.44 -6.80 -25.55
CA VAL A 86 1.80 -6.58 -25.06
C VAL A 86 2.52 -7.92 -25.05
N GLU A 87 3.76 -7.93 -25.51
CA GLU A 87 4.59 -9.13 -25.48
C GLU A 87 4.87 -9.59 -24.04
N PRO A 88 5.06 -10.89 -23.82
CA PRO A 88 5.48 -11.40 -22.53
C PRO A 88 6.75 -10.72 -22.03
N ARG A 89 6.85 -10.53 -20.71
CA ARG A 89 8.01 -9.88 -20.07
C ARG A 89 9.31 -10.65 -20.31
N ASP A 90 9.25 -11.97 -20.19
CA ASP A 90 10.38 -12.88 -20.27
C ASP A 90 10.19 -13.81 -21.49
N LEU A 91 11.26 -14.07 -22.24
CA LEU A 91 11.22 -14.92 -23.44
C LEU A 91 11.25 -16.42 -23.09
N ASP A 92 11.95 -16.75 -22.00
CA ASP A 92 12.11 -18.11 -21.51
C ASP A 92 11.23 -18.32 -20.28
N PHE A 93 10.26 -19.22 -20.39
CA PHE A 93 9.38 -19.60 -19.27
C PHE A 93 9.92 -20.79 -18.47
N SER A 94 11.23 -21.03 -18.54
CA SER A 94 11.87 -22.15 -17.86
C SER A 94 12.03 -21.84 -16.36
N ASN A 95 11.35 -22.62 -15.53
CA ASN A 95 11.51 -22.58 -14.09
C ASN A 95 12.61 -23.52 -13.60
N SER A 96 13.67 -23.74 -14.37
CA SER A 96 14.77 -24.64 -13.98
C SER A 96 15.76 -24.00 -12.99
N HIS A 97 15.77 -22.66 -12.89
CA HIS A 97 16.71 -21.94 -12.05
C HIS A 97 16.44 -22.15 -10.55
N GLY A 98 17.50 -22.31 -9.75
CA GLY A 98 17.40 -22.56 -8.31
C GLY A 98 16.70 -21.44 -7.51
N ALA A 99 16.61 -20.22 -8.04
CA ALA A 99 15.90 -19.13 -7.38
C ALA A 99 14.37 -19.27 -7.36
N VAL A 100 13.81 -19.99 -8.33
CA VAL A 100 12.35 -20.27 -8.37
C VAL A 100 12.01 -21.68 -7.89
N ASN A 101 13.03 -22.53 -7.76
CA ASN A 101 12.90 -23.90 -7.28
C ASN A 101 13.30 -24.02 -5.81
N ALA A 102 12.93 -25.16 -5.22
CA ALA A 102 13.38 -25.51 -3.88
C ALA A 102 14.91 -25.61 -3.87
N THR A 103 15.55 -24.72 -3.12
CA THR A 103 16.99 -24.82 -2.84
C THR A 103 17.19 -25.91 -1.78
N PRO A 104 18.11 -26.87 -1.99
CA PRO A 104 18.40 -27.90 -0.98
C PRO A 104 18.73 -27.25 0.37
N PRO A 105 18.10 -27.69 1.47
CA PRO A 105 18.32 -27.08 2.77
C PRO A 105 19.75 -27.33 3.24
N ALA A 106 20.38 -26.31 3.82
CA ALA A 106 21.67 -26.48 4.46
C ALA A 106 21.55 -27.40 5.68
N PRO A 107 22.62 -28.13 6.06
CA PRO A 107 22.58 -29.02 7.21
C PRO A 107 22.15 -28.34 8.52
N THR A 108 22.58 -27.08 8.73
CA THR A 108 22.20 -26.26 9.89
C THR A 108 20.69 -25.98 9.93
N LEU A 109 20.06 -25.78 8.78
CA LEU A 109 18.61 -25.61 8.68
C LEU A 109 17.87 -26.91 9.02
N VAL A 110 18.44 -28.07 8.68
CA VAL A 110 17.86 -29.39 9.00
C VAL A 110 18.01 -29.72 10.49
N SER A 111 19.11 -29.33 11.12
CA SER A 111 19.32 -29.53 12.56
C SER A 111 18.58 -28.50 13.43
N GLY A 112 18.09 -27.41 12.84
CA GLY A 112 17.47 -26.30 13.57
C GLY A 112 18.50 -25.37 14.24
N ASP A 113 19.78 -25.55 13.93
CA ASP A 113 20.85 -24.70 14.44
C ASP A 113 20.91 -23.36 13.67
N PRO A 114 21.39 -22.30 14.32
CA PRO A 114 21.71 -21.07 13.61
C PRO A 114 22.73 -21.31 12.49
N TRP A 115 22.63 -20.53 11.42
CA TRP A 115 23.51 -20.67 10.26
C TRP A 115 24.99 -20.61 10.60
N TYR A 116 25.35 -19.78 11.59
CA TYR A 116 26.70 -19.71 12.13
C TYR A 116 26.73 -19.97 13.64
N PRO A 117 27.76 -20.69 14.15
CA PRO A 117 27.87 -21.00 15.57
C PRO A 117 28.02 -19.79 16.50
N TRP A 118 28.32 -18.60 15.99
CA TRP A 118 28.50 -17.38 16.78
C TRP A 118 27.21 -16.55 16.92
N TYR A 119 26.10 -16.98 16.29
CA TYR A 119 24.77 -16.42 16.55
C TYR A 119 24.24 -16.81 17.93
N SER A 120 24.56 -18.02 18.40
CA SER A 120 24.25 -18.47 19.75
C SER A 120 25.15 -17.78 20.78
N TRP A 121 24.58 -17.36 21.91
CA TRP A 121 25.37 -16.86 23.04
C TRP A 121 26.34 -17.94 23.53
N LYS A 122 27.61 -17.56 23.69
CA LYS A 122 28.66 -18.42 24.25
C LYS A 122 29.37 -17.67 25.35
N GLN A 123 29.33 -18.20 26.57
CA GLN A 123 30.02 -17.60 27.71
C GLN A 123 31.55 -17.65 27.49
N PRO A 124 32.25 -16.50 27.45
CA PRO A 124 33.70 -16.49 27.33
C PRO A 124 34.36 -17.09 28.58
N PRO A 125 35.61 -17.61 28.46
CA PRO A 125 36.32 -18.17 29.60
C PRO A 125 36.66 -17.08 30.64
N GLU A 126 36.62 -17.45 31.92
CA GLU A 126 36.80 -16.54 33.05
C GLU A 126 38.14 -15.77 33.03
N ARG A 127 39.18 -16.37 32.45
CA ARG A 127 40.48 -15.72 32.24
C ARG A 127 40.38 -14.47 31.37
N GLU A 128 39.60 -14.53 30.29
CA GLU A 128 39.41 -13.38 29.39
C GLU A 128 38.49 -12.34 30.02
N LEU A 129 37.45 -12.77 30.75
CA LEU A 129 36.60 -11.86 31.54
C LEU A 129 37.43 -11.11 32.58
N SER A 130 38.30 -11.80 33.33
CA SER A 130 39.22 -11.20 34.31
C SER A 130 40.19 -10.20 33.67
N ARG A 131 40.70 -10.53 32.47
CA ARG A 131 41.55 -9.62 31.69
C ARG A 131 40.79 -8.35 31.30
N LEU A 132 39.55 -8.46 30.86
CA LEU A 132 38.68 -7.33 30.50
C LEU A 132 38.31 -6.48 31.72
N ARG A 133 37.95 -7.10 32.86
CA ARG A 133 37.68 -6.38 34.13
C ARG A 133 38.87 -5.55 34.58
N ARG A 134 40.09 -6.08 34.41
CA ARG A 134 41.32 -5.34 34.70
C ARG A 134 41.57 -4.20 33.71
N LEU A 135 41.31 -4.43 32.42
CA LEU A 135 41.55 -3.44 31.36
C LEU A 135 40.59 -2.25 31.46
N TYR A 136 39.32 -2.50 31.79
CA TYR A 136 38.25 -1.50 31.84
C TYR A 136 37.87 -1.08 33.27
N HIS A 137 38.75 -1.32 34.25
CA HIS A 137 38.51 -1.02 35.65
C HIS A 137 38.04 0.43 35.86
N GLY A 138 36.87 0.62 36.48
CA GLY A 138 36.25 1.94 36.72
C GLY A 138 35.14 2.34 35.74
N HIS A 139 35.01 1.65 34.60
CA HIS A 139 33.97 1.89 33.58
C HIS A 139 33.18 0.63 33.18
N LEU A 140 33.10 -0.38 34.06
CA LEU A 140 32.34 -1.61 33.80
C LEU A 140 30.86 -1.46 34.16
N LEU A 141 30.00 -2.01 33.30
CA LEU A 141 28.58 -2.25 33.58
C LEU A 141 28.39 -3.66 34.18
N GLU A 142 27.20 -3.92 34.71
CA GLU A 142 26.81 -5.25 35.21
C GLU A 142 26.84 -6.30 34.09
N GLU A 143 27.39 -7.48 34.39
CA GLU A 143 27.49 -8.57 33.43
C GLU A 143 26.10 -9.14 33.13
N SER A 144 25.68 -9.07 31.86
CA SER A 144 24.42 -9.66 31.41
C SER A 144 24.61 -11.16 31.16
N GLY A 145 23.69 -11.97 31.69
CA GLY A 145 23.62 -13.41 31.44
C GLY A 145 23.20 -13.76 30.00
N PRO A 146 23.03 -15.06 29.69
CA PRO A 146 22.53 -15.47 28.38
C PRO A 146 21.17 -14.78 28.10
N PRO A 147 20.95 -14.28 26.87
CA PRO A 147 19.66 -13.71 26.50
C PRO A 147 18.56 -14.78 26.59
N PRO A 148 17.30 -14.39 26.84
CA PRO A 148 16.19 -15.34 26.88
C PRO A 148 16.03 -16.05 25.52
N GLU A 149 15.78 -17.36 25.54
CA GLU A 149 15.69 -18.19 24.32
C GLU A 149 14.53 -17.80 23.41
N SER A 150 13.45 -17.27 24.00
CA SER A 150 12.31 -16.72 23.29
C SER A 150 12.11 -15.26 23.69
N MET A 151 11.62 -14.46 22.75
CA MET A 151 11.18 -13.10 23.08
C MET A 151 10.10 -13.17 24.18
N PRO A 152 10.21 -12.37 25.26
CA PRO A 152 9.19 -12.36 26.28
C PRO A 152 7.88 -11.87 25.67
N GLU A 153 6.87 -12.73 25.69
CA GLU A 153 5.52 -12.38 25.24
C GLU A 153 4.89 -11.47 26.29
N ALA A 154 4.62 -10.21 25.90
CA ALA A 154 3.85 -9.32 26.74
C ALA A 154 2.43 -9.89 26.83
N ALA A 155 2.03 -10.37 28.00
CA ALA A 155 0.69 -10.88 28.23
C ALA A 155 -0.33 -9.81 27.80
N LEU A 156 -1.00 -10.04 26.67
CA LEU A 156 -2.19 -9.29 26.29
C LEU A 156 -3.21 -9.57 27.39
N ALA A 157 -3.49 -8.55 28.20
CA ALA A 157 -4.47 -8.62 29.28
C ALA A 157 -5.79 -9.16 28.72
N ALA A 158 -6.18 -10.34 29.19
CA ALA A 158 -7.47 -10.95 28.95
C ALA A 158 -8.55 -10.09 29.64
N GLY A 159 -9.04 -9.07 28.93
CA GLY A 159 -10.34 -8.45 29.20
C GLY A 159 -11.42 -9.26 28.52
N ALA A 160 -11.88 -10.31 29.19
CA ALA A 160 -13.09 -11.02 28.80
C ALA A 160 -14.30 -10.12 29.10
N ASP A 161 -14.86 -9.49 28.06
CA ASP A 161 -16.19 -8.87 28.11
C ASP A 161 -17.21 -9.95 28.49
N THR A 162 -17.64 -9.92 29.74
CA THR A 162 -18.77 -10.72 30.22
C THR A 162 -20.03 -9.96 29.84
N SER A 163 -20.58 -10.26 28.66
CA SER A 163 -21.92 -9.80 28.28
C SER A 163 -22.97 -10.58 29.09
N SER A 164 -23.52 -9.97 30.13
CA SER A 164 -24.73 -10.43 30.80
C SER A 164 -25.92 -9.55 30.38
N GLU A 165 -26.83 -10.10 29.58
CA GLU A 165 -28.22 -9.61 29.44
C GLU A 165 -29.16 -10.65 30.07
N PRO A 166 -30.17 -10.22 30.86
CA PRO A 166 -31.38 -11.00 31.06
C PRO A 166 -32.63 -10.29 30.54
N LEU A 167 -33.40 -11.05 29.75
CA LEU A 167 -34.86 -11.05 29.47
C LEU A 167 -35.68 -9.78 29.69
#